data_AF-A0A6I9MZU3-F1
#
_entry.id   AF-A0A6I9MZU3-F1
#
_cell.length_a   1.000
_cell.length_b   1.000
_cell.length_c   1.000
_cell.angle_alpha   90.00
_cell.angle_beta   90.00
_cell.angle_gamma   90.00
#
_symmetry.space_group_name_H-M   'P 1'
#
loop_
_entity.id
_entity.type
_entity.pdbx_description
1 polymer ?
#
loop_
_entity_poly.entity_id
_entity_poly.type
_entity_poly.pdbx_seq_one_letter_code
_entity_poly.pdbx_strand_id
1 'polypeptide(L)'
;MPFHLNPNTSPSKNTVLCIQQEICSPLQPILSSHLGIQDTCGVHNLHGMPGILGGLAGIVAVALGKIEGGNAVMQAAALASSLGFALVGGAFTGLIMKLPFWGQPPDQNCYDDSLYWEVPAEEEENEESLAHADHSKNKAEV
;
A
#
# COMPACT_ATOMS: atom_id res chain seq x y z
N MET A 1 -4.14 -2.39 21.60
CA MET A 1 -3.02 -1.61 22.13
C MET A 1 -2.76 -0.48 21.15
N PRO A 2 -2.75 0.80 21.57
CA PRO A 2 -2.49 1.89 20.65
C PRO A 2 -0.99 1.87 20.29
N PHE A 3 -0.68 1.86 19.00
CA PHE A 3 0.68 2.06 18.51
C PHE A 3 1.04 3.53 18.77
N HIS A 4 2.02 3.73 19.64
CA HIS A 4 2.62 5.04 19.92
C HIS A 4 3.65 5.29 18.82
N LEU A 5 3.26 6.01 17.76
CA LEU A 5 4.19 6.45 16.73
C LEU A 5 5.15 7.47 17.36
N ASN A 6 6.45 7.19 17.28
CA ASN A 6 7.51 8.12 17.68
C ASN A 6 7.70 9.14 16.55
N PRO A 7 7.34 10.43 16.75
CA PRO A 7 7.41 11.45 15.71
C PRO A 7 8.85 11.85 15.34
N ASN A 8 9.86 11.46 16.13
CA ASN A 8 11.26 11.88 15.95
C ASN A 8 12.14 10.90 15.16
N THR A 9 11.53 10.00 14.39
CA THR A 9 12.28 9.15 13.47
C THR A 9 12.01 9.65 12.06
N SER A 10 12.94 10.44 11.50
CA SER A 10 12.94 10.72 10.06
C SER A 10 12.87 9.37 9.36
N PRO A 11 11.79 9.09 8.59
CA PRO A 11 11.61 7.76 8.08
C PRO A 11 12.65 7.60 6.98
N SER A 12 13.69 6.81 7.26
CA SER A 12 14.49 6.24 6.18
C SER A 12 13.51 5.66 5.14
N LYS A 13 13.87 5.59 3.87
CA LYS A 13 12.98 5.06 2.82
C LYS A 13 12.46 3.64 3.15
N ASN A 14 13.19 2.92 4.00
CA ASN A 14 12.78 1.63 4.58
C ASN A 14 11.67 1.77 5.63
N THR A 15 11.64 2.86 6.39
CA THR A 15 10.63 3.19 7.38
C THR A 15 9.30 3.62 6.75
N VAL A 16 9.29 4.35 5.62
CA VAL A 16 8.03 4.64 4.88
C VAL A 16 7.43 3.35 4.31
N LEU A 17 8.30 2.47 3.77
CA LEU A 17 7.94 1.10 3.42
C LEU A 17 7.39 0.33 4.64
N CYS A 18 8.02 0.46 5.81
CA CYS A 18 7.53 -0.14 7.06
C CYS A 18 6.19 0.45 7.53
N ILE A 19 5.92 1.75 7.40
CA ILE A 19 4.67 2.36 7.88
C ILE A 19 3.49 1.97 6.97
N GLN A 20 3.68 1.88 5.64
CA GLN A 20 2.70 1.22 4.76
C GLN A 20 2.62 -0.30 5.02
N GLN A 21 3.69 -0.92 5.51
CA GLN A 21 3.70 -2.32 5.93
C GLN A 21 3.12 -2.59 7.31
N GLU A 22 2.90 -1.60 8.17
CA GLU A 22 2.29 -1.81 9.50
C GLU A 22 0.76 -2.00 9.39
N ILE A 23 0.19 -1.78 8.19
CA ILE A 23 -1.20 -2.14 7.82
C ILE A 23 -1.24 -3.49 7.07
N CYS A 24 -0.09 -4.10 6.75
CA CYS A 24 -0.03 -5.27 5.85
C CYS A 24 -0.71 -6.51 6.41
N SER A 25 -1.67 -6.99 5.63
CA SER A 25 -2.11 -8.38 5.66
C SER A 25 -0.90 -9.32 5.36
N PRO A 26 -0.88 -10.56 5.88
CA PRO A 26 0.26 -11.48 5.81
C PRO A 26 0.73 -11.86 4.38
N LEU A 27 -0.06 -11.54 3.35
CA LEU A 27 0.21 -11.87 1.95
C LEU A 27 1.16 -10.87 1.26
N GLN A 28 1.16 -9.62 1.70
CA GLN A 28 1.93 -8.53 1.10
C GLN A 28 3.46 -8.71 1.21
N PRO A 29 4.04 -9.21 2.33
CA PRO A 29 5.48 -9.49 2.37
C PRO A 29 5.90 -10.63 1.43
N ILE A 30 5.03 -11.61 1.16
CA ILE A 30 5.31 -12.74 0.26
C ILE A 30 5.26 -12.28 -1.20
N LEU A 31 4.27 -11.46 -1.56
CA LEU A 31 4.11 -10.96 -2.93
C LEU A 31 5.23 -9.98 -3.32
N SER A 32 5.68 -9.14 -2.39
CA SER A 32 6.79 -8.22 -2.60
C SER A 32 8.14 -8.94 -2.76
N SER A 33 8.40 -9.96 -1.93
CA SER A 33 9.68 -10.70 -1.94
C SER A 33 9.82 -11.71 -3.09
N HIS A 34 8.74 -12.35 -3.54
CA HIS A 34 8.80 -13.38 -4.59
C HIS A 34 8.37 -12.92 -5.98
N LEU A 35 7.47 -11.94 -6.08
CA LEU A 35 6.92 -11.46 -7.36
C LEU A 35 7.32 -10.01 -7.70
N GLY A 36 7.90 -9.27 -6.76
CA GLY A 36 8.32 -7.88 -6.95
C GLY A 36 7.16 -6.90 -7.17
N ILE A 37 5.93 -7.29 -6.83
CA ILE A 37 4.73 -6.46 -7.00
C ILE A 37 4.55 -5.60 -5.75
N GLN A 38 4.65 -4.28 -5.92
CA GLN A 38 4.36 -3.31 -4.87
C GLN A 38 2.88 -2.94 -4.91
N ASP A 39 2.15 -3.30 -3.85
CA ASP A 39 0.76 -2.92 -3.65
C ASP A 39 0.71 -1.83 -2.58
N THR A 40 0.79 -0.56 -2.99
CA THR A 40 0.87 0.58 -2.07
C THR A 40 -0.32 0.63 -1.12
N CYS A 41 -1.53 0.35 -1.60
CA CYS A 41 -2.76 0.51 -0.81
C CYS A 41 -3.39 -0.82 -0.37
N GLY A 42 -2.72 -1.96 -0.62
CA GLY A 42 -3.29 -3.28 -0.31
C GLY A 42 -4.54 -3.61 -1.13
N VAL A 43 -4.66 -3.08 -2.36
CA VAL A 43 -5.83 -3.26 -3.24
C VAL A 43 -6.06 -4.74 -3.55
N HIS A 44 -5.00 -5.54 -3.63
CA HIS A 44 -5.12 -6.98 -3.83
C HIS A 44 -5.86 -7.65 -2.67
N ASN A 45 -5.58 -7.24 -1.44
CA ASN A 45 -6.16 -7.84 -0.24
C ASN A 45 -7.57 -7.30 0.06
N LEU A 46 -7.84 -6.02 -0.25
CA LEU A 46 -9.13 -5.39 0.01
C LEU A 46 -10.16 -5.61 -1.12
N HIS A 47 -9.72 -5.58 -2.38
CA HIS A 47 -10.60 -5.65 -3.54
C HIS A 47 -10.43 -6.97 -4.31
N GLY A 48 -9.19 -7.38 -4.58
CA GLY A 48 -8.90 -8.57 -5.39
C GLY A 48 -9.41 -9.87 -4.75
N MET A 49 -8.86 -10.21 -3.59
CA MET A 49 -9.17 -11.43 -2.85
C MET A 49 -10.66 -11.52 -2.46
N PRO A 50 -11.29 -10.50 -1.85
CA PRO A 50 -12.72 -10.51 -1.58
C PRO A 50 -13.58 -10.62 -2.84
N GLY A 51 -13.18 -9.99 -3.96
CA GLY A 51 -13.88 -10.08 -5.23
C GLY A 51 -13.87 -11.49 -5.82
N ILE A 52 -12.71 -12.16 -5.80
CA ILE A 52 -12.57 -13.56 -6.26
C ILE A 52 -13.39 -14.50 -5.36
N LEU A 53 -13.30 -14.34 -4.04
CA LEU A 53 -14.08 -15.15 -3.10
C LEU A 53 -15.59 -14.97 -3.31
N GLY A 54 -16.05 -13.74 -3.53
CA GLY A 54 -17.45 -13.45 -3.87
C GLY A 54 -17.88 -14.09 -5.19
N GLY A 55 -17.04 -14.03 -6.23
CA GLY A 55 -17.30 -14.69 -7.51
C GLY A 55 -17.42 -16.21 -7.39
N LEU A 56 -16.50 -16.84 -6.64
CA LEU A 56 -16.54 -18.28 -6.37
C LEU A 56 -17.77 -18.68 -5.54
N ALA A 57 -18.10 -17.90 -4.51
CA ALA A 57 -19.31 -18.12 -3.71
C ALA A 57 -20.58 -18.03 -4.58
N GLY A 58 -20.63 -17.11 -5.54
CA GLY A 58 -21.69 -17.02 -6.54
C GLY A 58 -21.82 -18.31 -7.36
N ILE A 59 -20.71 -18.79 -7.92
CA ILE A 59 -20.68 -20.02 -8.74
C ILE A 59 -21.20 -21.21 -7.92
N VAL A 60 -20.75 -21.33 -6.67
CA VAL A 60 -21.22 -22.39 -5.75
C VAL A 60 -22.71 -22.25 -5.46
N ALA A 61 -23.21 -21.03 -5.19
CA ALA A 61 -24.62 -20.81 -4.93
C ALA A 61 -25.51 -21.20 -6.13
N VAL A 62 -25.08 -20.90 -7.35
CA VAL A 62 -25.78 -21.36 -8.57
C VAL A 62 -25.68 -22.87 -8.75
N ALA A 63 -24.50 -23.46 -8.55
CA ALA A 63 -24.29 -24.90 -8.70
C ALA A 63 -25.13 -25.72 -7.70
N LEU A 64 -25.37 -25.18 -6.51
CA LEU A 64 -26.23 -25.79 -5.48
C LEU A 64 -27.74 -25.51 -5.70
N GLY A 65 -28.12 -24.84 -6.79
CA GLY A 65 -29.51 -24.51 -7.09
C GLY A 65 -30.13 -23.46 -6.16
N LYS A 66 -29.32 -22.67 -5.45
CA LYS A 66 -29.80 -21.57 -4.58
C LYS A 66 -30.34 -20.39 -5.40
N ILE A 67 -29.92 -20.28 -6.67
CA ILE A 67 -30.30 -19.20 -7.59
C ILE A 67 -31.06 -19.82 -8.76
N GLU A 68 -32.36 -19.54 -8.83
CA GLU A 68 -33.22 -20.02 -9.91
C GLU A 68 -32.83 -19.38 -11.25
N GLY A 69 -32.75 -20.20 -12.30
CA GLY A 69 -32.35 -19.75 -13.64
C GLY A 69 -30.86 -19.39 -13.78
N GLY A 70 -30.05 -19.55 -12.73
CA GLY A 70 -28.62 -19.33 -12.79
C GLY A 70 -27.88 -20.44 -13.55
N ASN A 71 -26.85 -20.07 -14.31
CA ASN A 71 -25.93 -21.02 -14.94
C ASN A 71 -24.52 -20.85 -14.36
N ALA A 72 -24.02 -21.87 -13.65
CA ALA A 72 -22.72 -21.85 -13.01
C ALA A 72 -21.58 -21.68 -14.03
N VAL A 73 -21.73 -22.23 -15.24
CA VAL A 73 -20.76 -22.08 -16.34
C VAL A 73 -20.69 -20.62 -16.79
N MET A 74 -21.83 -19.94 -16.89
CA MET A 74 -21.85 -18.53 -17.26
C MET A 74 -21.21 -17.66 -16.18
N GLN A 75 -21.44 -17.95 -14.89
CA GLN A 75 -20.77 -17.22 -13.81
C GLN A 75 -19.26 -17.48 -13.77
N ALA A 76 -18.83 -18.73 -14.01
CA ALA A 76 -17.41 -19.06 -14.12
C ALA A 76 -16.76 -18.36 -15.32
N ALA A 77 -17.44 -18.33 -16.47
CA ALA A 77 -16.98 -17.62 -17.66
C ALA A 77 -16.89 -16.11 -17.40
N ALA A 78 -17.85 -15.53 -16.69
CA ALA A 78 -17.83 -14.12 -16.30
C ALA A 78 -16.62 -13.80 -15.40
N LEU A 79 -16.38 -14.62 -14.37
CA LEU A 79 -15.21 -14.46 -13.49
C LEU A 79 -13.89 -14.59 -14.26
N ALA A 80 -13.76 -15.62 -15.10
CA ALA A 80 -12.59 -15.85 -15.93
C ALA A 80 -12.34 -14.70 -16.91
N SER A 81 -13.39 -14.20 -17.57
CA SER A 81 -13.29 -13.07 -18.49
C SER A 81 -12.82 -11.81 -17.77
N SER A 82 -13.35 -11.54 -16.57
CA SER A 82 -12.98 -10.37 -15.75
C SER A 82 -11.51 -10.42 -15.36
N LEU A 83 -11.02 -11.58 -14.92
CA LEU A 83 -9.60 -11.78 -14.61
C LEU A 83 -8.73 -11.64 -15.85
N GLY A 84 -9.15 -12.20 -16.99
CA GLY A 84 -8.45 -12.08 -18.27
C GLY A 84 -8.29 -10.63 -18.72
N PHE A 85 -9.37 -9.85 -18.70
CA PHE A 85 -9.32 -8.43 -19.05
C PHE A 85 -8.48 -7.62 -18.06
N ALA A 86 -8.58 -7.90 -16.76
CA ALA A 86 -7.78 -7.22 -15.75
C ALA A 86 -6.27 -7.46 -15.96
N LEU A 87 -5.86 -8.70 -16.24
CA LEU A 87 -4.45 -9.05 -16.48
C LEU A 87 -3.93 -8.46 -17.79
N VAL A 88 -4.66 -8.62 -18.89
CA VAL A 88 -4.25 -8.13 -20.21
C VAL A 88 -4.24 -6.60 -20.23
N GLY A 89 -5.31 -5.97 -19.76
CA GLY A 89 -5.43 -4.51 -19.70
C GLY A 89 -4.43 -3.88 -18.73
N GLY A 90 -4.22 -4.48 -17.57
CA GLY A 90 -3.22 -4.04 -16.59
C GLY A 90 -1.79 -4.15 -17.13
N ALA A 91 -1.43 -5.27 -17.76
CA ALA A 91 -0.12 -5.46 -18.36
C ALA A 91 0.11 -4.48 -19.52
N PHE A 92 -0.86 -4.32 -20.41
CA PHE A 92 -0.78 -3.38 -21.53
C PHE A 92 -0.61 -1.93 -21.03
N THR A 93 -1.43 -1.50 -20.07
CA THR A 93 -1.33 -0.17 -19.46
C THR A 93 0.00 0.01 -18.75
N GLY A 94 0.47 -1.01 -18.02
CA GLY A 94 1.77 -0.99 -17.35
C GLY A 94 2.93 -0.84 -18.34
N LEU A 95 2.88 -1.49 -19.50
CA LEU A 95 3.88 -1.32 -20.56
C LEU A 95 3.87 0.09 -21.14
N ILE A 96 2.69 0.68 -21.36
CA ILE A 96 2.58 2.07 -21.82
C ILE A 96 3.17 3.03 -20.78
N MET A 97 2.86 2.85 -19.50
CA MET A 97 3.36 3.71 -18.42
C MET A 97 4.87 3.56 -18.18
N LYS A 98 5.51 2.48 -18.69
CA LYS A 98 6.95 2.24 -18.54
C LYS A 98 7.80 2.97 -19.59
N LEU A 99 7.17 3.63 -20.56
CA LEU A 99 7.89 4.42 -21.56
C LEU A 99 8.42 5.72 -20.89
N PRO A 100 9.65 6.17 -21.23
CA PRO A 100 10.38 7.23 -20.51
C PRO A 100 9.84 8.65 -20.75
N PHE A 101 8.65 8.75 -21.33
CA PHE A 101 8.04 9.99 -21.78
C PHE A 101 7.23 10.70 -20.68
N TRP A 102 6.77 9.95 -19.67
CA TRP A 102 5.90 10.40 -18.60
C TRP A 102 6.87 10.69 -17.45
N GLY A 103 6.85 11.90 -16.90
CA GLY A 103 7.81 12.37 -15.90
C GLY A 103 7.69 11.62 -14.56
N GLN A 104 8.00 10.33 -14.56
CA GLN A 104 7.98 9.45 -13.41
C GLN A 104 9.10 9.86 -12.45
N PRO A 105 8.84 9.81 -11.14
CA PRO A 105 9.86 10.06 -10.15
C PRO A 105 10.90 8.93 -10.21
N PRO A 106 12.17 9.20 -9.91
CA PRO A 106 13.12 8.15 -9.56
C PRO A 106 12.55 7.32 -8.40
N ASP A 107 12.79 6.00 -8.38
CA ASP A 107 12.27 5.10 -7.32
C ASP A 107 12.62 5.58 -5.90
N GLN A 108 13.73 6.31 -5.77
CA GLN A 108 14.20 6.92 -4.53
C GLN A 108 13.33 8.07 -4.02
N ASN A 109 12.54 8.71 -4.87
CA ASN A 109 11.66 9.84 -4.55
C ASN A 109 10.18 9.45 -4.69
N CYS A 110 9.87 8.16 -4.78
CA CYS A 110 8.49 7.70 -4.66
C CYS A 110 7.93 8.07 -3.28
N TYR A 111 6.68 8.55 -3.27
CA TYR A 111 5.95 9.02 -2.07
C TYR A 111 6.49 10.32 -1.45
N ASP A 112 7.27 11.09 -2.20
CA ASP A 112 7.75 12.41 -1.81
C ASP A 112 6.96 13.49 -2.55
N ASP A 113 6.05 14.15 -1.83
CA ASP A 113 5.17 15.18 -2.40
C ASP A 113 5.96 16.43 -2.85
N SER A 114 7.14 16.68 -2.27
CA SER A 114 7.97 17.85 -2.60
C SER A 114 8.49 17.86 -4.04
N LEU A 115 8.48 16.71 -4.71
CA LEU A 115 8.89 16.60 -6.11
C LEU A 115 7.89 17.27 -7.07
N TYR A 116 6.60 17.27 -6.71
CA TYR A 116 5.52 17.78 -7.56
C TYR A 116 4.86 19.03 -7.00
N TRP A 117 4.96 19.25 -5.70
CA TRP A 117 4.29 20.31 -4.98
C TRP A 117 5.30 21.14 -4.20
N GLU A 118 5.08 22.45 -4.14
CA GLU A 118 5.77 23.30 -3.17
C GLU A 118 5.22 22.97 -1.78
N VAL A 119 6.03 22.37 -0.92
CA VAL A 119 5.65 22.02 0.45
C VAL A 119 6.05 23.19 1.35
N PRO A 120 5.19 23.63 2.29
CA PRO A 120 5.57 24.65 3.25
C PRO A 120 6.85 24.24 3.96
N ALA A 121 7.79 25.18 4.13
CA ALA A 121 8.95 24.93 4.96
C ALA A 121 8.45 24.55 6.35
N GLU A 122 8.85 23.37 6.81
CA GLU A 122 8.68 22.97 8.20
C GLU A 122 9.43 24.04 9.01
N GLU A 123 8.70 24.90 9.72
CA GLU A 123 9.33 25.70 10.77
C GLU A 123 9.91 24.68 11.74
N GLU A 124 11.23 24.54 11.76
CA GLU A 124 11.98 23.72 12.70
C GLU A 124 11.55 24.14 14.11
N GLU A 125 10.54 23.47 14.66
CA GLU A 125 10.14 23.66 16.04
C GLU A 125 11.36 23.30 16.90
N ASN A 126 11.81 24.32 17.60
CA ASN A 126 12.94 24.44 18.51
C ASN A 126 12.87 23.45 19.71
N GLU A 127 12.59 22.18 19.46
CA GLU A 127 12.42 21.14 20.48
C GLU A 127 13.73 20.45 20.89
N GLU A 128 14.86 20.79 20.28
CA GLU A 128 16.18 20.30 20.72
C GLU A 128 16.89 21.24 21.72
N SER A 129 16.37 22.46 21.94
CA SER A 129 17.01 23.46 22.81
C SER A 129 16.61 23.35 24.29
N LEU A 130 15.49 22.73 24.65
CA LEU A 130 14.98 22.75 26.04
C LEU A 130 15.26 21.47 26.83
N ALA A 131 15.51 20.33 26.18
CA ALA A 131 15.82 19.08 26.88
C ALA A 131 17.27 18.98 27.37
N HIS A 132 18.19 19.78 26.82
CA HIS A 132 19.62 19.74 27.19
C HIS A 132 20.04 20.76 28.27
N ALA A 133 19.14 21.68 28.66
CA ALA A 133 19.44 22.71 29.66
C ALA A 133 19.13 22.29 31.10
N ASP A 134 18.29 21.27 31.32
CA ASP A 134 17.82 20.92 32.67
C ASP A 134 18.71 19.87 33.39
N HIS A 135 19.45 19.03 32.66
CA HIS A 135 20.31 18.00 33.27
C HIS A 135 21.68 18.53 33.78
N SER A 136 21.96 19.83 33.66
CA SER A 136 23.28 20.39 34.01
C SER A 136 23.26 21.47 35.11
N LYS A 137 22.18 21.63 35.89
CA LYS A 137 22.16 22.60 37.01
C LYS A 137 22.05 22.00 38.41
N ASN A 138 21.86 20.70 38.57
CA ASN A 138 21.70 20.07 39.90
C ASN A 138 22.97 19.40 40.46
N LYS A 139 24.16 19.68 39.91
CA LYS A 139 25.43 19.13 40.44
C LYS A 139 26.57 20.15 40.61
N ALA A 140 26.24 21.42 40.83
CA ALA A 140 27.26 22.41 41.15
C ALA A 140 26.69 23.61 41.95
N GLU A 141 26.15 23.36 43.14
CA GLU A 141 26.28 24.31 44.24
C GLU A 141 26.23 23.56 45.59
N VAL A 142 27.40 23.54 46.23
CA VAL A 142 27.78 23.45 47.65
C VAL A 142 26.82 22.82 48.66
#